data_AF-A0AAP6K525-F1
#
_entry.id   AF-A0AAP6K525-F1
#
_cell.length_a   1.000
_cell.length_b   1.000
_cell.length_c   1.000
_cell.angle_alpha   90.00
_cell.angle_beta   90.00
_cell.angle_gamma   90.00
#
_symmetry.space_group_name_H-M   'P 1'
#
loop_
_entity.id
_entity.type
_entity.pdbx_description
1 polymer ?
#
loop_
_entity_poly.entity_id
_entity_poly.type
_entity_poly.pdbx_seq_one_letter_code
_entity_poly.pdbx_strand_id
1 'polypeptide(L)'
;MILRKLKTAFVLLMVCLVSIGSLQAQDKQLEKANEAYKRFAFVEAGKLYKKSIENGNATVEAYSKLGNCYYFNADYTQAAAAYAELMKSKAAVNEEYYFRYAQSLNSTQQYNKAAEVMKEYYKKAGKKDLSENWTEAKLKADIQKQSGRYSLRTIDLNTPFSDFGTGFYGKDKVIYASAKDTGVIIKRKHSWNEKSFLKLYTADINVDGGLSNAV
;
A
#
# COMPACT_ATOMS: atom_id res chain seq x y z
N MET A 1 -29.28 -50.46 -20.67
CA MET A 1 -28.70 -49.34 -21.45
C MET A 1 -29.22 -47.96 -21.03
N ILE A 2 -30.54 -47.80 -20.81
CA ILE A 2 -31.19 -46.53 -20.43
C ILE A 2 -30.72 -46.01 -19.05
N LEU A 3 -30.65 -46.87 -18.03
CA LEU A 3 -30.18 -46.47 -16.68
C LEU A 3 -28.75 -45.90 -16.65
N ARG A 4 -27.86 -46.41 -17.51
CA ARG A 4 -26.48 -45.90 -17.63
C ARG A 4 -26.50 -44.48 -18.20
N LYS A 5 -27.27 -44.23 -19.27
CA LYS A 5 -27.43 -42.89 -19.86
C LYS A 5 -28.05 -41.89 -18.90
N LEU A 6 -29.02 -42.31 -18.08
CA LEU A 6 -29.62 -41.48 -17.03
C LEU A 6 -28.61 -41.08 -15.94
N LYS A 7 -27.78 -42.02 -15.49
CA LYS A 7 -26.70 -41.72 -14.53
C LYS A 7 -25.67 -40.75 -15.11
N THR A 8 -25.25 -40.93 -16.37
CA THR A 8 -24.30 -40.00 -17.01
C THR A 8 -24.88 -38.60 -17.16
N ALA A 9 -26.17 -38.49 -17.55
CA ALA A 9 -26.86 -37.20 -17.65
C ALA A 9 -26.99 -36.50 -16.28
N PHE A 10 -27.29 -37.25 -15.22
CA PHE A 10 -27.37 -36.71 -13.86
C PHE A 10 -26.01 -36.22 -13.35
N VAL A 11 -24.93 -36.94 -13.62
CA VAL A 11 -23.57 -36.52 -13.28
C VAL A 11 -23.17 -35.26 -14.04
N LEU A 12 -23.47 -35.16 -15.34
CA LEU A 12 -23.23 -33.96 -16.14
C LEU A 12 -24.02 -32.75 -15.62
N LEU A 13 -25.28 -32.94 -15.22
CA LEU A 13 -26.12 -31.88 -14.63
C LEU A 13 -25.54 -31.38 -13.29
N MET A 14 -25.10 -32.29 -12.41
CA MET A 14 -24.42 -31.95 -11.16
C MET A 14 -23.13 -31.17 -11.39
N VAL A 15 -22.30 -31.57 -12.36
CA VAL A 15 -21.06 -30.86 -12.71
C VAL A 15 -21.36 -29.45 -13.26
N CYS A 16 -22.40 -29.30 -14.11
CA CYS A 16 -22.85 -28.00 -14.59
C CYS A 16 -23.36 -27.08 -13.47
N LEU A 17 -24.15 -27.61 -12.53
CA LEU A 17 -24.67 -26.82 -11.41
C LEU A 17 -23.57 -26.33 -10.48
N VAL A 18 -22.54 -27.15 -10.22
CA VAL A 18 -21.37 -26.77 -9.40
C VAL A 18 -20.51 -25.70 -10.11
N SER A 19 -20.38 -25.77 -11.44
CA SER A 19 -19.60 -24.78 -12.20
C SER A 19 -20.29 -23.42 -12.31
N ILE A 20 -21.63 -23.36 -12.40
CA ILE A 20 -22.38 -22.10 -12.41
C ILE A 20 -22.29 -21.37 -11.06
N GLY A 21 -22.41 -22.09 -9.94
CA GLY A 21 -22.30 -21.50 -8.60
C GLY A 21 -20.92 -20.92 -8.27
N SER A 22 -19.87 -21.48 -8.87
CA SER A 22 -18.48 -21.03 -8.67
C SER A 22 -18.20 -19.69 -9.35
N LEU A 23 -18.78 -19.44 -10.52
CA LEU A 23 -18.60 -18.20 -11.28
C LEU A 23 -19.25 -16.99 -10.58
N GLN A 24 -20.47 -17.12 -10.07
CA GLN A 24 -21.16 -16.01 -9.39
C GLN A 24 -20.51 -15.64 -8.04
N ALA A 25 -19.89 -16.60 -7.35
CA ALA A 25 -19.20 -16.35 -6.09
C ALA A 25 -17.88 -15.57 -6.29
N GLN A 26 -17.18 -15.81 -7.41
CA GLN A 26 -15.95 -15.10 -7.78
C GLN A 26 -16.21 -13.61 -8.05
N ASP A 27 -17.27 -13.28 -8.81
CA ASP A 27 -17.62 -11.89 -9.14
C ASP A 27 -17.98 -11.07 -7.89
N LYS A 28 -18.76 -11.64 -6.97
CA LYS A 28 -19.19 -10.94 -5.75
C LYS A 28 -18.04 -10.57 -4.82
N GLN A 29 -16.98 -11.38 -4.79
CA GLN A 29 -15.80 -11.11 -3.96
C GLN A 29 -14.99 -9.92 -4.51
N LEU A 30 -14.79 -9.89 -5.84
CA LEU A 30 -14.11 -8.79 -6.50
C LEU A 30 -14.92 -7.48 -6.39
N GLU A 31 -16.24 -7.55 -6.51
CA GLU A 31 -17.13 -6.41 -6.32
C GLU A 31 -16.99 -5.80 -4.92
N LYS A 32 -16.98 -6.63 -3.87
CA LYS A 32 -16.73 -6.16 -2.50
C LYS A 32 -15.36 -5.50 -2.35
N ALA A 33 -14.32 -6.06 -2.97
CA ALA A 33 -12.98 -5.47 -2.95
C ALA A 33 -12.98 -4.09 -3.63
N ASN A 34 -13.71 -3.96 -4.75
CA ASN A 34 -13.90 -2.71 -5.48
C ASN A 34 -14.63 -1.66 -4.64
N GLU A 35 -15.71 -2.04 -3.95
CA GLU A 35 -16.44 -1.12 -3.06
C GLU A 35 -15.58 -0.66 -1.88
N ALA A 36 -14.85 -1.58 -1.24
CA ALA A 36 -13.90 -1.22 -0.17
C ALA A 36 -12.81 -0.28 -0.67
N TYR A 37 -12.30 -0.49 -1.89
CA TYR A 37 -11.29 0.36 -2.51
C TYR A 37 -11.83 1.77 -2.80
N LYS A 38 -13.05 1.90 -3.34
CA LYS A 38 -13.69 3.19 -3.66
C LYS A 38 -13.86 4.07 -2.43
N ARG A 39 -14.13 3.47 -1.27
CA ARG A 39 -14.20 4.18 0.03
C ARG A 39 -12.85 4.32 0.74
N PHE A 40 -11.74 4.06 0.04
CA PHE A 40 -10.37 4.12 0.55
C PHE A 40 -10.07 3.17 1.72
N ALA A 41 -10.86 2.12 1.93
CA ALA A 41 -10.62 1.13 2.98
C ALA A 41 -9.52 0.14 2.55
N PHE A 42 -8.30 0.63 2.33
CA PHE A 42 -7.25 -0.11 1.64
C PHE A 42 -6.79 -1.39 2.33
N VAL A 43 -6.79 -1.43 3.67
CA VAL A 43 -6.45 -2.67 4.38
C VAL A 43 -7.50 -3.75 4.12
N GLU A 44 -8.78 -3.41 4.19
CA GLU A 44 -9.88 -4.33 3.88
C GLU A 44 -9.87 -4.72 2.39
N ALA A 45 -9.77 -3.73 1.50
CA ALA A 45 -9.73 -3.95 0.07
C ALA A 45 -8.56 -4.87 -0.32
N GLY A 46 -7.35 -4.65 0.23
CA GLY A 46 -6.18 -5.51 0.00
C GLY A 46 -6.43 -6.96 0.41
N LYS A 47 -7.03 -7.20 1.58
CA LYS A 47 -7.44 -8.55 2.03
C LYS A 47 -8.42 -9.19 1.03
N LEU A 48 -9.42 -8.44 0.57
CA LEU A 48 -10.44 -8.92 -0.36
C LEU A 48 -9.87 -9.21 -1.76
N TYR A 49 -9.00 -8.34 -2.29
CA TYR A 49 -8.32 -8.56 -3.57
C TYR A 49 -7.41 -9.78 -3.51
N LYS A 50 -6.60 -9.91 -2.45
CA LYS A 50 -5.71 -11.07 -2.28
C LYS A 50 -6.52 -12.37 -2.35
N LYS A 51 -7.63 -12.45 -1.61
CA LYS A 51 -8.54 -13.61 -1.63
C LYS A 51 -9.18 -13.82 -3.01
N SER A 52 -9.56 -12.75 -3.70
CA SER A 52 -10.13 -12.83 -5.05
C SER A 52 -9.13 -13.45 -6.04
N ILE A 53 -7.86 -13.01 -5.97
CA ILE A 53 -6.77 -13.52 -6.80
C ILE A 53 -6.49 -15.00 -6.49
N GLU A 54 -6.43 -15.38 -5.21
CA GLU A 54 -6.28 -16.78 -4.77
C GLU A 54 -7.42 -17.68 -5.30
N ASN A 55 -8.61 -17.12 -5.51
CA ASN A 55 -9.77 -17.81 -6.08
C ASN A 55 -9.82 -17.80 -7.62
N GLY A 56 -8.77 -17.34 -8.29
CA GLY A 56 -8.62 -17.36 -9.76
C GLY A 56 -8.81 -16.02 -10.47
N ASN A 57 -9.22 -14.95 -9.77
CA ASN A 57 -9.39 -13.62 -10.37
C ASN A 57 -8.06 -12.85 -10.45
N ALA A 58 -7.05 -13.46 -11.05
CA ALA A 58 -5.71 -12.91 -11.23
C ALA A 58 -5.64 -11.89 -12.39
N THR A 59 -6.46 -10.84 -12.34
CA THR A 59 -6.57 -9.83 -13.41
C THR A 59 -5.61 -8.66 -13.23
N VAL A 60 -5.36 -7.91 -14.31
CA VAL A 60 -4.63 -6.62 -14.27
C VAL A 60 -5.23 -5.67 -13.25
N GLU A 61 -6.55 -5.58 -13.19
CA GLU A 61 -7.25 -4.71 -12.24
C GLU A 61 -7.02 -5.17 -10.79
N ALA A 62 -7.16 -6.47 -10.52
CA ALA A 62 -7.00 -7.01 -9.17
C ALA A 62 -5.58 -6.79 -8.64
N TYR A 63 -4.54 -7.09 -9.43
CA TYR A 63 -3.15 -6.86 -9.02
C TYR A 63 -2.80 -5.37 -8.93
N SER A 64 -3.29 -4.54 -9.86
CA SER A 64 -3.14 -3.07 -9.81
C SER A 64 -3.66 -2.51 -8.49
N LYS A 65 -4.89 -2.87 -8.12
CA LYS A 65 -5.53 -2.36 -6.92
C LYS A 65 -4.96 -2.98 -5.65
N LEU A 66 -4.56 -4.25 -5.67
CA LEU A 66 -3.83 -4.88 -4.56
C LEU A 66 -2.50 -4.17 -4.28
N GLY A 67 -1.71 -3.92 -5.32
CA GLY A 67 -0.45 -3.18 -5.21
C GLY A 67 -0.67 -1.77 -4.65
N ASN A 68 -1.71 -1.06 -5.10
CA ASN A 68 -2.08 0.24 -4.55
C ASN A 68 -2.46 0.17 -3.06
N CYS A 69 -3.22 -0.85 -2.64
CA CYS A 69 -3.62 -1.01 -1.24
C CYS A 69 -2.41 -1.11 -0.30
N TYR A 70 -1.38 -1.85 -0.71
CA TYR A 70 -0.13 -1.95 0.02
C TYR A 70 0.70 -0.67 -0.07
N TYR A 71 0.83 -0.10 -1.29
CA TYR A 71 1.60 1.11 -1.55
C TYR A 71 1.10 2.31 -0.72
N PHE A 72 -0.21 2.53 -0.66
CA PHE A 72 -0.82 3.63 0.12
C PHE A 72 -0.79 3.42 1.64
N ASN A 73 -0.37 2.24 2.10
CA ASN A 73 -0.11 1.94 3.50
C ASN A 73 1.40 1.76 3.80
N ALA A 74 2.26 2.14 2.86
CA ALA A 74 3.72 2.04 2.95
C ALA A 74 4.24 0.60 3.17
N ASP A 75 3.44 -0.43 2.85
CA ASP A 75 3.90 -1.81 2.79
C ASP A 75 4.56 -2.06 1.42
N TYR A 76 5.74 -1.45 1.23
CA TYR A 76 6.42 -1.45 -0.07
C TYR A 76 6.91 -2.84 -0.48
N THR A 77 7.16 -3.73 0.49
CA THR A 77 7.52 -5.13 0.20
C THR A 77 6.37 -5.85 -0.49
N GLN A 78 5.16 -5.79 0.07
CA GLN A 78 3.99 -6.44 -0.53
C GLN A 78 3.52 -5.71 -1.79
N ALA A 79 3.65 -4.38 -1.84
CA ALA A 79 3.36 -3.60 -3.04
C ALA A 79 4.26 -4.02 -4.20
N ALA A 80 5.58 -4.12 -3.98
CA ALA A 80 6.52 -4.56 -4.99
C ALA A 80 6.20 -5.97 -5.51
N ALA A 81 5.82 -6.90 -4.62
CA ALA A 81 5.41 -8.24 -5.02
C ALA A 81 4.14 -8.23 -5.89
N ALA A 82 3.10 -7.51 -5.49
CA ALA A 82 1.86 -7.42 -6.26
C ALA A 82 2.06 -6.74 -7.63
N TYR A 83 2.86 -5.68 -7.69
CA TYR A 83 3.21 -5.05 -8.96
C TYR A 83 4.11 -5.92 -9.83
N ALA A 84 5.00 -6.73 -9.25
CA ALA A 84 5.77 -7.69 -10.02
C ALA A 84 4.87 -8.69 -10.76
N GLU A 85 3.82 -9.19 -10.09
CA GLU A 85 2.80 -10.04 -10.73
C GLU A 85 2.02 -9.29 -11.81
N LEU A 86 1.61 -8.03 -11.54
CA LEU A 86 0.97 -7.16 -12.52
C LEU A 86 1.78 -7.05 -13.82
N MET A 87 3.10 -6.86 -13.71
CA MET A 87 4.00 -6.66 -14.85
C MET A 87 4.25 -7.94 -15.66
N LYS A 88 3.81 -9.12 -15.20
CA LYS A 88 3.83 -10.36 -16.01
C LYS A 88 2.71 -10.40 -17.04
N SER A 89 1.68 -9.56 -16.90
CA SER A 89 0.57 -9.49 -17.83
C SER A 89 1.03 -8.97 -19.19
N LYS A 90 0.48 -9.53 -20.27
CA LYS A 90 0.66 -9.04 -21.65
C LYS A 90 -0.26 -7.87 -22.00
N ALA A 91 -1.27 -7.61 -21.16
CA ALA A 91 -2.22 -6.53 -21.39
C ALA A 91 -1.61 -5.16 -21.06
N ALA A 92 -2.23 -4.09 -21.57
CA ALA A 92 -1.79 -2.74 -21.28
C ALA A 92 -1.96 -2.41 -19.79
N VAL A 93 -0.90 -1.86 -19.18
CA VAL A 93 -0.87 -1.38 -17.79
C VAL A 93 -0.59 0.12 -17.83
N ASN A 94 -1.37 0.89 -17.05
CA ASN A 94 -1.19 2.34 -16.91
C ASN A 94 0.21 2.66 -16.33
N GLU A 95 0.83 3.71 -16.83
CA GLU A 95 2.16 4.17 -16.44
C GLU A 95 2.29 4.43 -14.92
N GLU A 96 1.23 4.84 -14.23
CA GLU A 96 1.26 5.11 -12.79
C GLU A 96 1.73 3.90 -11.97
N TYR A 97 1.42 2.68 -12.42
CA TYR A 97 1.81 1.45 -11.75
C TYR A 97 3.30 1.15 -11.90
N TYR A 98 3.92 1.55 -13.01
CA TYR A 98 5.38 1.46 -13.16
C TYR A 98 6.08 2.41 -12.19
N PHE A 99 5.58 3.63 -12.04
CA PHE A 99 6.13 4.60 -11.09
C PHE A 99 6.03 4.09 -9.64
N ARG A 100 4.84 3.66 -9.21
CA ARG A 100 4.63 3.09 -7.86
C ARG A 100 5.44 1.82 -7.62
N TYR A 101 5.59 0.98 -8.65
CA TYR A 101 6.41 -0.22 -8.57
C TYR A 101 7.88 0.12 -8.37
N ALA A 102 8.44 1.02 -9.18
CA ALA A 102 9.81 1.50 -9.02
C ALA A 102 10.05 2.14 -7.64
N GLN A 103 9.12 2.93 -7.13
CA GLN A 103 9.21 3.48 -5.77
C GLN A 103 9.22 2.39 -4.69
N SER A 104 8.40 1.35 -4.87
CA SER A 104 8.35 0.21 -3.95
C SER A 104 9.65 -0.61 -4.00
N LEU A 105 10.21 -0.82 -5.19
CA LEU A 105 11.52 -1.45 -5.39
C LEU A 105 12.65 -0.63 -4.74
N ASN A 106 12.65 0.70 -4.94
CA ASN A 106 13.64 1.60 -4.35
C ASN A 106 13.57 1.56 -2.80
N SER A 107 12.36 1.57 -2.24
CA SER A 107 12.13 1.48 -0.79
C SER A 107 12.53 0.13 -0.20
N THR A 108 12.59 -0.91 -1.04
CA THR A 108 13.06 -2.26 -0.68
C THR A 108 14.48 -2.53 -1.14
N GLN A 109 15.25 -1.47 -1.45
CA GLN A 109 16.67 -1.51 -1.82
C GLN A 109 16.99 -2.26 -3.13
N GLN A 110 15.98 -2.52 -3.96
CA GLN A 110 16.13 -3.13 -5.29
C GLN A 110 16.42 -2.05 -6.34
N TYR A 111 17.47 -1.26 -6.13
CA TYR A 111 17.76 -0.04 -6.89
C TYR A 111 17.91 -0.24 -8.40
N ASN A 112 18.64 -1.27 -8.82
CA ASN A 112 18.86 -1.54 -10.26
C ASN A 112 17.54 -1.82 -10.98
N LYS A 113 16.70 -2.69 -10.38
CA LYS A 113 15.38 -3.01 -10.90
C LYS A 113 14.45 -1.80 -10.85
N ALA A 114 14.55 -0.97 -9.81
CA ALA A 114 13.79 0.28 -9.72
C ALA A 114 14.12 1.21 -10.89
N ALA A 115 15.40 1.37 -11.22
CA ALA A 115 15.85 2.18 -12.35
C ALA A 115 15.35 1.61 -13.70
N GLU A 116 15.40 0.29 -13.90
CA GLU A 116 14.83 -0.36 -15.10
C GLU A 116 13.33 -0.10 -15.25
N VAL A 117 12.56 -0.28 -14.18
CA VAL A 117 11.11 -0.03 -14.19
C VAL A 117 10.80 1.46 -14.40
N MET A 118 11.61 2.36 -13.82
CA MET A 118 11.48 3.80 -14.00
C MET A 118 11.74 4.25 -15.45
N LYS A 119 12.66 3.59 -16.14
CA LYS A 119 12.88 3.80 -17.58
C LYS A 119 11.63 3.49 -18.41
N GLU A 120 10.98 2.36 -18.11
CA GLU A 120 9.72 1.99 -18.76
C GLU A 120 8.58 2.96 -18.40
N TYR A 121 8.55 3.48 -17.17
CA TYR A 121 7.64 4.57 -16.80
C TYR A 121 7.84 5.81 -17.69
N TYR A 122 9.06 6.32 -17.82
CA TYR A 122 9.32 7.52 -18.62
C TYR A 122 8.95 7.33 -20.10
N LYS A 123 9.28 6.16 -20.65
CA LYS A 123 8.91 5.78 -22.02
C LYS A 123 7.39 5.78 -22.22
N LYS A 124 6.63 5.17 -21.31
CA LYS A 124 5.16 5.12 -21.37
C LYS A 124 4.51 6.47 -21.13
N ALA A 125 5.07 7.27 -20.23
CA ALA A 125 4.59 8.61 -19.91
C ALA A 125 4.96 9.65 -20.98
N GLY A 126 5.78 9.31 -21.99
CA GLY A 126 6.24 10.24 -23.00
C GLY A 126 7.10 11.38 -22.43
N LYS A 127 7.86 11.10 -21.37
CA LYS A 127 8.67 12.10 -20.63
C LYS A 127 10.16 11.85 -20.84
N LYS A 128 10.98 12.89 -20.59
CA LYS A 128 12.44 12.76 -20.54
C LYS A 128 12.82 11.64 -19.56
N ASP A 129 13.64 10.71 -20.03
CA ASP A 129 14.17 9.64 -19.18
C ASP A 129 15.15 10.22 -18.14
N LEU A 130 14.86 9.95 -16.87
CA LEU A 130 15.69 10.31 -15.73
C LEU A 130 15.99 9.07 -14.86
N SER A 131 15.83 7.86 -15.40
CA SER A 131 16.01 6.61 -14.64
C SER A 131 17.44 6.43 -14.12
N GLU A 132 18.43 7.04 -14.75
CA GLU A 132 19.82 7.07 -14.28
C GLU A 132 19.97 7.67 -12.86
N ASN A 133 19.02 8.53 -12.46
CA ASN A 133 19.00 9.13 -11.13
C ASN A 133 18.48 8.19 -10.04
N TRP A 134 17.98 7.01 -10.41
CA TRP A 134 17.39 6.02 -9.50
C TRP A 134 18.36 4.90 -9.12
N THR A 135 19.64 5.05 -9.45
CA THR A 135 20.69 4.10 -9.07
C THR A 135 21.13 4.30 -7.63
N GLU A 136 21.59 3.22 -6.99
CA GLU A 136 22.12 3.27 -5.63
C GLU A 136 23.29 4.27 -5.51
N ALA A 137 24.20 4.27 -6.49
CA ALA A 137 25.35 5.15 -6.50
C ALA A 137 24.94 6.64 -6.51
N LYS A 138 23.97 7.00 -7.36
CA LYS A 138 23.46 8.38 -7.41
C LYS A 138 22.76 8.76 -6.11
N LEU A 139 21.90 7.88 -5.59
CA LEU A 139 21.18 8.11 -4.34
C LEU A 139 22.15 8.33 -3.17
N LYS A 140 23.18 7.48 -3.03
CA LYS A 140 24.21 7.63 -1.99
C LYS A 140 24.99 8.94 -2.14
N ALA A 141 25.36 9.31 -3.35
CA ALA A 141 26.06 10.57 -3.61
C ALA A 141 25.19 11.79 -3.20
N ASP A 142 23.90 11.75 -3.51
CA ASP A 142 22.96 12.82 -3.15
C ASP A 142 22.71 12.89 -1.63
N ILE A 143 22.58 11.73 -0.97
CA ILE A 143 22.50 11.65 0.49
C ILE A 143 23.76 12.23 1.11
N GLN A 144 24.95 11.79 0.68
CA GLN A 144 26.23 12.26 1.21
C GLN A 144 26.40 13.77 1.08
N LYS A 145 25.96 14.36 -0.04
CA LYS A 145 26.00 15.80 -0.28
C LYS A 145 25.11 16.60 0.69
N GLN A 146 24.02 15.99 1.18
CA GLN A 146 23.08 16.63 2.11
C GLN A 146 23.28 16.24 3.57
N SER A 147 24.11 15.22 3.83
CA SER A 147 24.45 14.75 5.17
C SER A 147 25.25 15.77 5.98
N GLY A 148 25.16 15.68 7.32
CA GLY A 148 25.94 16.52 8.25
C GLY A 148 25.34 17.89 8.54
N ARG A 149 24.18 18.23 7.98
CA ARG A 149 23.50 19.52 8.22
C ARG A 149 22.79 19.61 9.57
N TYR A 150 22.43 18.46 10.15
CA TYR A 150 21.66 18.37 11.40
C TYR A 150 22.15 17.18 12.22
N SER A 151 22.10 17.31 13.53
CA SER A 151 22.22 16.20 14.47
C SER A 151 20.83 15.70 14.82
N LEU A 152 20.61 14.39 14.69
CA LEU A 152 19.34 13.76 15.04
C LEU A 152 19.47 13.08 16.40
N ARG A 153 18.47 13.27 17.27
CA ARG A 153 18.29 12.48 18.48
C ARG A 153 16.83 12.07 18.60
N THR A 154 16.61 10.88 19.12
CA THR A 154 15.29 10.47 19.59
C THR A 154 14.92 11.21 20.87
N ILE A 155 13.63 11.46 21.05
CA ILE A 155 13.06 12.03 22.27
C ILE A 155 12.10 11.00 22.87
N ASP A 156 11.95 11.01 24.20
CA ASP A 156 11.12 10.05 24.93
C ASP A 156 9.62 10.18 24.60
N LEU A 157 9.22 11.30 24.01
CA LEU A 157 7.84 11.56 23.63
C LEU A 157 7.35 10.70 22.45
N ASN A 158 8.26 10.24 21.60
CA ASN A 158 7.89 9.45 20.43
C ASN A 158 7.18 8.17 20.86
N THR A 159 6.02 7.94 20.28
CA THR A 159 5.20 6.75 20.47
C THR A 159 5.57 5.69 19.42
N PRO A 160 5.19 4.42 19.62
CA PRO A 160 5.29 3.41 18.57
C PRO A 160 4.30 3.65 17.41
N PHE A 161 3.49 4.70 17.47
CA PHE A 161 2.52 5.08 16.44
C PHE A 161 3.05 6.22 15.58
N SER A 162 2.24 6.70 14.63
CA SER A 162 2.63 7.80 13.76
C SER A 162 2.52 9.13 14.50
N ASP A 163 3.67 9.74 14.79
CA ASP A 163 3.81 11.09 15.35
C ASP A 163 4.50 12.00 14.33
N PHE A 164 3.84 13.08 13.91
CA PHE A 164 4.35 13.94 12.83
C PHE A 164 3.66 15.29 12.78
N GLY A 165 4.06 16.12 11.81
CA GLY A 165 3.39 17.39 11.52
C GLY A 165 3.64 18.46 12.57
N THR A 166 4.81 18.42 13.22
CA THR A 166 5.18 19.36 14.28
C THR A 166 5.24 20.79 13.75
N GLY A 167 4.64 21.72 14.49
CA GLY A 167 4.76 23.16 14.27
C GLY A 167 4.93 23.90 15.60
N PHE A 168 5.56 25.08 15.57
CA PHE A 168 5.66 25.93 16.76
C PHE A 168 4.26 26.43 17.17
N TYR A 169 3.99 26.37 18.47
CA TYR A 169 2.75 26.83 19.07
C TYR A 169 3.07 27.83 20.18
N GLY A 170 3.11 29.12 19.84
CA GLY A 170 3.60 30.14 20.76
C GLY A 170 5.13 30.17 20.81
N LYS A 171 5.69 30.56 21.96
CA LYS A 171 7.14 30.77 22.14
C LYS A 171 7.88 29.54 22.68
N ASP A 172 7.16 28.68 23.40
CA ASP A 172 7.71 27.66 24.30
C ASP A 172 7.08 26.28 24.09
N LYS A 173 6.19 26.11 23.10
CA LYS A 173 5.53 24.83 22.81
C LYS A 173 5.58 24.47 21.34
N VAL A 174 5.38 23.19 21.07
CA VAL A 174 5.02 22.68 19.75
C VAL A 174 3.63 22.07 19.79
N ILE A 175 2.99 22.05 18.62
CA ILE A 175 1.81 21.25 18.34
C ILE A 175 2.18 20.16 17.34
N TYR A 176 1.68 18.94 17.53
CA TYR A 176 1.95 17.82 16.63
C TYR A 176 0.74 16.88 16.55
N ALA A 177 0.67 16.07 15.49
CA ALA A 177 -0.36 15.05 15.33
C ALA A 177 0.18 13.68 15.77
N SER A 178 -0.63 12.92 16.51
CA SER A 178 -0.30 11.55 16.90
C SER A 178 -1.50 10.61 16.72
N ALA A 179 -1.20 9.38 16.29
CA ALA A 179 -2.16 8.27 16.25
C ALA A 179 -2.21 7.45 17.56
N LYS A 180 -1.64 7.96 18.66
CA LYS A 180 -1.74 7.32 19.99
C LYS A 180 -3.20 7.19 20.42
N ASP A 181 -3.61 5.97 20.76
CA ASP A 181 -4.92 5.73 21.37
C ASP A 181 -4.92 6.21 22.82
N THR A 182 -5.84 7.12 23.15
CA THR A 182 -6.02 7.69 24.48
C THR A 182 -7.14 7.01 25.28
N GLY A 183 -7.59 5.82 24.85
CA GLY A 183 -8.41 4.94 25.69
C GLY A 183 -9.90 5.30 25.73
N VAL A 184 -10.44 5.86 24.64
CA VAL A 184 -11.89 6.07 24.56
C VAL A 184 -12.59 4.70 24.59
N ILE A 185 -13.68 4.56 25.36
CA ILE A 185 -14.45 3.31 25.53
C ILE A 185 -14.84 2.68 24.18
N ILE A 186 -14.98 3.50 23.13
CA ILE A 186 -15.22 3.08 21.75
C ILE A 186 -13.95 3.26 20.92
N LYS A 187 -13.32 2.15 20.51
CA LYS A 187 -12.19 2.15 19.58
C LYS A 187 -12.66 2.46 18.16
N ARG A 188 -12.48 3.71 17.72
CA ARG A 188 -12.73 4.12 16.32
C ARG A 188 -11.43 4.05 15.54
N LYS A 189 -11.41 3.22 14.50
CA LYS A 189 -10.28 3.07 13.59
C LYS A 189 -10.57 3.70 12.24
N HIS A 190 -9.55 4.31 11.65
CA HIS A 190 -9.61 4.87 10.32
C HIS A 190 -9.55 3.74 9.28
N SER A 191 -10.54 3.65 8.40
CA SER A 191 -10.68 2.52 7.46
C SER A 191 -9.50 2.37 6.48
N TRP A 192 -8.80 3.47 6.17
CA TRP A 192 -7.61 3.45 5.30
C TRP A 192 -6.50 2.53 5.78
N ASN A 193 -6.15 2.61 7.07
CA ASN A 193 -4.96 1.98 7.65
C ASN A 193 -5.25 1.13 8.89
N GLU A 194 -6.52 1.03 9.31
CA GLU A 194 -6.97 0.36 10.55
C GLU A 194 -6.28 0.88 11.84
N LYS A 195 -5.74 2.11 11.82
CA LYS A 195 -5.13 2.80 12.97
C LYS A 195 -6.12 3.77 13.62
N SER A 196 -5.81 4.25 14.82
CA SER A 196 -6.59 5.28 15.50
C SER A 196 -6.59 6.59 14.71
N PHE A 197 -7.67 7.37 14.83
CA PHE A 197 -7.72 8.72 14.27
C PHE A 197 -6.65 9.61 14.91
N LEU A 198 -6.06 10.49 14.10
CA LEU A 198 -5.09 11.46 14.57
C LEU A 198 -5.76 12.46 15.50
N LYS A 199 -5.06 12.78 16.59
CA LYS A 199 -5.39 13.90 17.47
C LYS A 199 -4.20 14.86 17.49
N LEU A 200 -4.49 16.12 17.79
CA LEU A 200 -3.45 17.12 18.04
C LEU A 200 -3.08 17.09 19.52
N TYR A 201 -1.79 17.16 19.76
CA TYR A 201 -1.17 17.23 21.08
C TYR A 201 -0.23 18.42 21.11
N THR A 202 -0.01 18.97 22.29
CA THR A 202 0.99 20.01 22.53
C THR A 202 2.07 19.49 23.44
N ALA A 203 3.31 19.99 23.30
CA ALA A 203 4.42 19.65 24.18
C ALA A 203 5.31 20.87 24.42
N ASP A 204 5.93 20.93 25.59
CA ASP A 204 6.86 22.01 25.98
C ASP A 204 8.22 21.83 25.31
N ILE A 205 8.82 22.94 24.87
CA ILE A 205 10.17 22.98 24.30
C ILE A 205 11.17 23.18 25.44
N ASN A 206 12.03 22.19 25.63
CA ASN A 206 13.11 22.25 26.61
C ASN A 206 14.30 23.10 26.08
N VAL A 207 15.16 23.56 26.97
CA VAL A 207 16.36 24.36 26.62
C VAL A 207 17.31 23.62 25.68
N ASP A 208 17.35 22.29 25.76
CA ASP A 208 18.15 21.42 24.89
C ASP A 208 17.45 21.09 23.54
N GLY A 209 16.32 21.73 23.25
CA GLY A 209 15.48 21.48 22.08
C GLY A 209 14.64 20.20 22.16
N GLY A 210 14.58 19.56 23.33
CA GLY A 210 13.76 18.37 23.56
C GLY A 210 12.30 18.74 23.78
N LEU A 211 11.43 17.72 23.80
CA LEU A 211 10.00 17.92 24.10
C LEU A 211 9.61 17.20 25.38
N SER A 212 8.78 17.85 26.20
CA SER A 212 8.24 17.29 27.44
C SER A 212 6.77 17.66 27.65
N ASN A 213 6.14 17.10 28.69
CA ASN A 213 4.78 17.44 29.13
C ASN A 213 3.72 17.41 28.03
N ALA A 214 3.68 16.34 27.23
CA ALA A 214 2.70 16.27 26.15
C ALA A 214 1.26 16.10 26.65
N VAL A 215 0.36 16.91 26.11
CA VAL A 215 -1.08 16.94 26.44
C VAL A 215 -1.93 16.91 25.19
#